data_AF-A0AA36DGI5-F1
#
_entry.id   AF-A0AA36DGI5-F1
#
_cell.length_a   1.000
_cell.length_b   1.000
_cell.length_c   1.000
_cell.angle_alpha   90.00
_cell.angle_beta   90.00
_cell.angle_gamma   90.00
#
_symmetry.space_group_name_H-M   'P 1'
#
loop_
_entity.id
_entity.type
_entity.pdbx_description
1 polymer ?
#
loop_
_entity_poly.entity_id
_entity_poly.type
_entity_poly.pdbx_seq_one_letter_code
_entity_poly.pdbx_strand_id
1 'polypeptide(L)'
;MNEAREWFARAINVDSDNGDAFAAWYKFELTHGTTEEQERVVKKCLAAEPRHGEMWAQLSKDVQNWKKRTEDILTVLANQISIPT
;
A
#
# COMPACT_ATOMS: atom_id res chain seq x y z
N MET A 1 -15.61 -10.02 -4.32
CA MET A 1 -14.63 -9.03 -4.84
C MET A 1 -14.88 -7.63 -4.28
N ASN A 2 -16.12 -7.12 -4.32
CA ASN A 2 -16.43 -5.79 -3.75
C ASN A 2 -16.23 -5.70 -2.24
N GLU A 3 -16.58 -6.75 -1.49
CA GLU A 3 -16.38 -6.76 -0.02
C GLU A 3 -14.91 -6.60 0.37
N ALA A 4 -13.98 -7.26 -0.33
CA ALA A 4 -12.54 -7.12 -0.05
C ALA A 4 -12.09 -5.65 -0.19
N ARG A 5 -12.59 -4.98 -1.22
CA ARG A 5 -12.31 -3.56 -1.48
C ARG A 5 -12.87 -2.66 -0.37
N GLU A 6 -14.07 -2.96 0.14
CA GLU A 6 -14.63 -2.28 1.31
C GLU A 6 -13.83 -2.55 2.59
N TRP A 7 -13.37 -3.79 2.81
CA TRP A 7 -12.50 -4.14 3.93
C TRP A 7 -11.19 -3.38 3.89
N PHE A 8 -10.54 -3.26 2.72
CA PHE A 8 -9.35 -2.43 2.56
C PHE A 8 -9.66 -0.95 2.81
N ALA A 9 -10.73 -0.41 2.23
CA ALA A 9 -11.11 0.99 2.45
C ALA A 9 -11.38 1.28 3.93
N ARG A 10 -11.98 0.33 4.66
CA ARG A 10 -12.22 0.43 6.10
C ARG A 10 -10.92 0.32 6.89
N ALA A 11 -10.05 -0.63 6.57
CA ALA A 11 -8.75 -0.80 7.25
C ALA A 11 -7.89 0.47 7.17
N ILE A 12 -7.83 1.11 5.99
CA ILE A 12 -7.07 2.34 5.77
C ILE A 12 -7.68 3.53 6.52
N ASN A 13 -9.01 3.56 6.66
CA ASN A 13 -9.70 4.61 7.43
C ASN A 13 -9.47 4.45 8.94
N VAL A 14 -9.39 3.20 9.43
CA VAL A 14 -9.08 2.92 10.84
C VAL A 14 -7.62 3.24 11.14
N ASP A 15 -6.69 2.73 10.32
CA ASP A 15 -5.25 2.91 10.48
C ASP A 15 -4.64 3.44 9.18
N SER A 16 -4.70 4.76 9.03
CA SER A 16 -4.15 5.46 7.86
C SER A 16 -2.62 5.48 7.85
N ASP A 17 -1.98 5.19 8.99
CA ASP A 17 -0.54 5.21 9.12
C ASP A 17 0.10 3.85 8.78
N ASN A 18 -0.70 2.80 8.54
CA ASN A 18 -0.19 1.46 8.25
C ASN A 18 0.09 1.26 6.74
N GLY A 19 1.35 1.36 6.35
CA GLY A 19 1.82 1.20 4.98
C GLY A 19 1.66 -0.22 4.41
N ASP A 20 1.67 -1.25 5.25
CA ASP A 20 1.45 -2.63 4.79
C ASP A 20 0.02 -2.81 4.26
N ALA A 21 -0.96 -2.14 4.89
CA ALA A 21 -2.36 -2.18 4.44
C ALA A 21 -2.52 -1.54 3.05
N PHE A 22 -1.83 -0.42 2.79
CA PHE A 22 -1.80 0.20 1.47
C PHE A 22 -1.19 -0.70 0.41
N ALA A 23 -0.09 -1.39 0.73
CA ALA A 23 0.57 -2.28 -0.23
C ALA A 23 -0.27 -3.50 -0.56
N ALA A 24 -0.93 -4.11 0.43
CA ALA A 24 -1.86 -5.20 0.22
C ALA A 24 -3.04 -4.77 -0.67
N TRP A 25 -3.60 -3.58 -0.42
CA TRP A 25 -4.68 -3.03 -1.24
C TRP A 25 -4.21 -2.72 -2.67
N TYR A 26 -3.04 -2.09 -2.83
CA TYR A 26 -2.49 -1.79 -4.15
C TYR A 26 -2.22 -3.07 -4.95
N LYS A 27 -1.68 -4.12 -4.31
CA LYS A 27 -1.49 -5.42 -4.93
C LYS A 27 -2.81 -6.08 -5.33
N PHE A 28 -3.86 -5.96 -4.51
CA PHE A 28 -5.19 -6.45 -4.85
C PHE A 28 -5.75 -5.72 -6.09
N GLU A 29 -5.61 -4.39 -6.16
CA GLU A 29 -6.03 -3.60 -7.33
C GLU A 29 -5.19 -3.89 -8.58
N LEU A 30 -3.94 -4.36 -8.45
CA LEU A 30 -3.13 -4.83 -9.58
C LEU A 30 -3.67 -6.14 -10.20
N THR A 31 -4.19 -7.06 -9.37
CA THR A 31 -4.69 -8.35 -9.84
C THR A 31 -6.17 -8.32 -10.24
N HIS A 32 -6.99 -7.56 -9.52
CA HIS A 32 -8.45 -7.55 -9.67
C HIS A 32 -9.04 -6.20 -10.07
N GLY A 33 -8.26 -5.12 -9.96
CA GLY A 33 -8.74 -3.75 -10.13
C GLY A 33 -8.43 -3.14 -11.48
N THR A 34 -8.84 -1.89 -11.62
CA THR A 34 -8.51 -1.03 -12.78
C THR A 34 -7.40 -0.05 -12.42
N THR A 35 -6.76 0.52 -13.44
CA THR A 35 -5.69 1.52 -13.27
C THR A 35 -6.17 2.74 -12.47
N GLU A 36 -7.43 3.14 -12.61
CA GLU A 36 -8.03 4.23 -11.82
C GLU A 36 -8.05 3.92 -10.32
N GLU A 37 -8.43 2.69 -9.93
CA GLU A 37 -8.39 2.29 -8.52
C GLU A 37 -6.96 2.27 -7.99
N GLN A 38 -6.00 1.77 -8.77
CA GLN A 38 -4.58 1.76 -8.41
C GLN A 38 -4.08 3.18 -8.12
N GLU A 39 -4.39 4.15 -9.01
CA GLU A 39 -4.05 5.56 -8.80
C GLU A 39 -4.72 6.16 -7.56
N ARG A 40 -5.96 5.77 -7.25
CA ARG A 40 -6.65 6.21 -6.02
C ARG A 40 -5.94 5.69 -4.76
N VAL A 41 -5.49 4.44 -4.77
CA VAL A 41 -4.72 3.88 -3.64
C VAL A 41 -3.41 4.63 -3.46
N VAL A 42 -2.68 4.88 -4.56
CA VAL A 42 -1.42 5.63 -4.53
C VAL A 42 -1.63 7.05 -4.02
N LYS A 43 -2.63 7.78 -4.50
CA LYS A 43 -2.98 9.12 -4.01
C LYS A 43 -3.34 9.14 -2.53
N LYS A 44 -4.10 8.14 -2.05
CA LYS A 44 -4.40 8.01 -0.62
C LYS A 44 -3.15 7.71 0.19
N CYS A 45 -2.27 6.83 -0.30
CA CYS A 45 -1.02 6.50 0.36
C CYS A 45 -0.10 7.73 0.48
N LEU A 46 0.02 8.52 -0.59
CA LEU A 46 0.72 9.80 -0.60
C LEU A 46 0.13 10.80 0.39
N ALA A 47 -1.20 10.91 0.48
CA ALA A 47 -1.87 11.83 1.39
C ALA A 47 -1.79 11.40 2.86
N ALA A 48 -1.73 10.08 3.12
CA ALA A 48 -1.65 9.53 4.46
C ALA A 48 -0.21 9.48 5.00
N GLU A 49 0.80 9.52 4.12
CA GLU A 49 2.23 9.41 4.45
C GLU A 49 2.52 8.34 5.52
N PRO A 50 2.15 7.06 5.30
CA PRO A 50 2.23 6.04 6.32
C PRO A 50 3.67 5.87 6.84
N ARG A 51 3.81 5.76 8.17
CA ARG A 51 5.10 5.58 8.84
C ARG A 51 5.20 4.27 9.59
N HIS A 52 4.06 3.65 9.91
CA HIS A 52 3.96 2.34 10.52
C HIS A 52 3.71 1.24 9.49
N GLY A 53 3.96 0.02 9.94
CA GLY A 53 3.97 -1.19 9.12
C GLY A 53 5.30 -1.92 9.29
N GLU A 54 5.26 -3.22 9.48
CA GLU A 54 6.46 -4.03 9.71
C GLU A 54 7.37 -4.01 8.49
N MET A 55 6.83 -4.30 7.31
CA MET A 55 7.60 -4.27 6.08
C MET A 55 7.82 -2.83 5.61
N TRP A 56 6.82 -1.96 5.78
CA TRP A 56 6.93 -0.55 5.42
C TRP A 56 8.04 0.17 6.20
N ALA A 57 8.08 0.01 7.52
CA ALA A 57 9.12 0.60 8.35
C ALA A 57 10.50 -0.01 8.04
N GLN A 58 10.57 -1.29 7.69
CA GLN A 58 11.82 -1.91 7.25
C GLN A 58 12.34 -1.27 5.96
N LEU A 59 11.48 -1.10 4.94
CA LEU A 59 11.87 -0.42 3.70
C LEU A 59 12.19 1.05 3.92
N SER A 60 11.42 1.76 4.75
CA SER A 60 11.60 3.19 5.02
C SER A 60 12.89 3.48 5.79
N LYS A 61 13.26 2.59 6.73
CA LYS A 61 14.53 2.69 7.48
C LYS A 61 15.74 2.21 6.69
N ASP A 62 15.55 1.58 5.54
CA ASP A 62 16.66 1.14 4.70
C ASP A 62 17.39 2.36 4.12
N VAL A 63 18.71 2.39 4.29
CA VAL A 63 19.56 3.50 3.84
C VAL A 63 19.54 3.67 2.32
N GLN A 64 19.17 2.65 1.54
CA GLN A 64 18.99 2.78 0.10
C GLN A 64 17.69 3.50 -0.28
N ASN A 65 16.69 3.46 0.61
CA ASN A 65 15.35 3.97 0.37
C ASN A 65 15.07 5.32 1.04
N TRP A 66 16.02 5.87 1.80
CA TRP A 66 15.87 7.15 2.53
C TRP A 66 15.43 8.35 1.66
N LYS A 67 15.67 8.27 0.35
CA LYS A 67 15.35 9.31 -0.63
C LYS A 67 14.21 8.93 -1.58
N LYS A 68 13.63 7.73 -1.40
CA LYS A 68 12.55 7.23 -2.25
C LYS A 68 11.23 7.82 -1.82
N ARG A 69 10.34 8.05 -2.79
CA ARG A 69 8.99 8.51 -2.54
C ARG A 69 8.14 7.36 -2.00
N THR A 70 7.10 7.72 -1.25
CA THR A 70 6.05 6.82 -0.74
C THR A 70 5.54 5.86 -1.82
N GLU A 71 5.40 6.33 -3.07
CA GLU A 71 4.96 5.54 -4.22
C GLU A 71 5.93 4.41 -4.62
N ASP A 72 7.24 4.66 -4.54
CA ASP A 72 8.27 3.68 -4.89
C ASP A 72 8.36 2.60 -3.82
N ILE A 73 8.32 3.02 -2.54
CA ILE A 73 8.26 2.11 -1.39
C ILE A 73 7.01 1.22 -1.48
N LEU A 74 5.85 1.80 -1.80
CA LEU A 74 4.60 1.07 -2.00
C LEU A 74 4.72 0.02 -3.11
N THR A 75 5.34 0.37 -4.24
CA THR A 75 5.51 -0.54 -5.38
C THR A 75 6.47 -1.68 -5.05
N VAL A 76 7.56 -1.39 -4.32
CA VAL A 76 8.50 -2.42 -3.84
C VAL A 76 7.80 -3.37 -2.86
N LEU A 77 7.04 -2.83 -1.90
CA LEU A 77 6.30 -3.63 -0.93
C LEU A 77 5.23 -4.49 -1.61
N ALA A 78 4.47 -3.94 -2.54
CA ALA A 78 3.45 -4.68 -3.28
C ALA A 78 4.04 -5.81 -4.15
N ASN A 79 5.31 -5.71 -4.56
CA ASN A 79 6.02 -6.81 -5.21
C ASN A 79 6.44 -7.91 -4.21
N GLN A 80 6.76 -7.54 -2.97
CA GLN A 80 7.07 -8.49 -1.89
C GLN A 80 5.82 -9.23 -1.41
N ILE A 81 4.67 -8.56 -1.38
CA ILE A 81 3.39 -9.17 -0.99
C ILE A 81 2.89 -10.04 -2.15
N SER A 82 3.00 -11.36 -1.98
CA SER A 82 2.34 -12.32 -2.85
C SER A 82 1.01 -12.72 -2.23
N ILE A 83 -0.10 -12.23 -2.80
CA ILE A 83 -1.43 -12.68 -2.41
C ILE A 83 -1.64 -14.05 -3.07
N PRO A 84 -1.87 -15.15 -2.32
CA PRO A 84 -2.18 -16.43 -2.93
C PRO A 84 -3.56 -16.35 -3.60
N THR A 85 -3.58 -16.69 -4.89
CA THR A 85 -4.78 -16.70 -5.76
C THR A 85 -5.68 -17.89 -5.46
#